data_AF-A0A1J3K170-F1
#
_entry.id   AF-A0A1J3K170-F1
#
_cell.length_a   1.000
_cell.length_b   1.000
_cell.length_c   1.000
_cell.angle_alpha   90.00
_cell.angle_beta   90.00
_cell.angle_gamma   90.00
#
_symmetry.space_group_name_H-M   'P 1'
#
loop_
_entity.id
_entity.type
_entity.pdbx_description
1 polymer ?
#
loop_
_entity_poly.entity_id
_entity_poly.type
_entity_poly.pdbx_seq_one_letter_code
_entity_poly.pdbx_strand_id
1 'polypeptide(L)' 'SDFPFFANKQLCCMVNEHELQNESIRSTQQMLCTKWVCWLFLEIVKKLVHFNFYATESQECRLNIYYYRKCSWERLIS' A
#
# COMPACT_ATOMS: atom_id res chain seq x y z
N SER A 1 -13.54 6.63 -12.02
CA SER A 1 -12.48 6.21 -11.09
C SER A 1 -12.64 4.72 -10.86
N ASP A 2 -11.63 3.93 -11.24
CA ASP A 2 -11.74 2.48 -11.52
C ASP A 2 -11.61 1.57 -10.30
N PHE A 3 -12.11 2.00 -9.14
CA PHE A 3 -12.09 1.20 -7.91
C PHE A 3 -13.52 0.88 -7.43
N PRO A 4 -14.18 -0.14 -8.00
CA PRO A 4 -15.56 -0.49 -7.65
C PRO A 4 -15.71 -0.90 -6.17
N PHE A 5 -14.63 -1.33 -5.51
CA PHE A 5 -14.61 -1.63 -4.07
C PHE A 5 -14.87 -0.40 -3.18
N PHE A 6 -14.53 0.81 -3.65
CA PHE A 6 -14.75 2.08 -2.92
C PHE A 6 -15.96 2.87 -3.45
N ALA A 7 -16.68 2.34 -4.45
CA ALA A 7 -17.92 2.92 -4.94
C ALA A 7 -19.03 2.66 -3.91
N ASN A 8 -19.31 3.65 -3.07
CA ASN A 8 -20.32 3.52 -2.03
C ASN A 8 -21.72 3.57 -2.65
N LYS A 9 -22.61 2.65 -2.26
CA LYS A 9 -24.04 2.65 -2.63
C LYS A 9 -24.68 3.91 -2.07
N GLN A 10 -25.13 4.81 -2.94
CA GLN A 10 -25.85 6.01 -2.54
C GLN A 10 -27.27 5.62 -2.10
N LEU A 11 -27.59 5.79 -0.83
CA LEU A 11 -28.97 5.82 -0.35
C LEU A 11 -29.61 7.08 -0.95
N CYS A 12 -30.58 6.87 -1.84
CA CYS A 12 -31.50 7.85 -2.38
C CYS A 12 -32.06 8.73 -1.26
N CYS A 13 -31.64 10.01 -1.17
CA CYS A 13 -32.47 11.11 -0.67
C CYS A 13 -31.83 12.46 -1.04
N MET A 14 -32.57 13.23 -1.83
CA MET A 14 -32.47 14.68 -2.05
C MET A 14 -31.38 15.22 -2.99
N VAL A 15 -31.81 15.28 -4.26
CA VAL A 15 -31.32 16.14 -5.33
C VAL A 15 -31.40 17.60 -4.87
N ASN A 16 -30.27 18.23 -4.53
CA ASN A 16 -29.96 19.68 -4.73
C ASN A 16 -28.62 20.16 -4.12
N GLU A 17 -27.70 19.28 -3.69
CA GLU A 17 -26.41 19.66 -3.04
C GLU A 17 -25.16 19.12 -3.77
N HIS A 18 -25.18 19.18 -5.11
CA HIS A 18 -24.46 18.23 -5.98
C HIS A 18 -22.94 18.44 -6.18
N GLU A 19 -22.39 19.63 -5.94
CA GLU A 19 -20.94 19.88 -6.15
C GLU A 19 -20.11 19.66 -4.88
N LEU A 20 -20.52 20.26 -3.75
CA LEU A 20 -19.81 20.13 -2.48
C LEU A 20 -19.79 18.69 -1.95
N GLN A 21 -20.90 17.95 -2.13
CA GLN A 21 -20.96 16.54 -1.75
C GLN A 21 -20.08 15.67 -2.63
N ASN A 22 -19.92 15.99 -3.92
CA ASN A 22 -19.06 15.22 -4.83
C ASN A 22 -17.57 15.37 -4.46
N GLU A 23 -17.11 16.56 -4.08
CA GLU A 23 -15.75 16.74 -3.58
C GLU A 23 -15.52 16.02 -2.24
N SER A 24 -16.49 16.07 -1.34
CA SER A 24 -16.44 15.35 -0.05
C SER A 24 -16.40 13.83 -0.23
N ILE A 25 -17.18 13.28 -1.18
CA ILE A 25 -17.16 11.85 -1.52
C ILE A 25 -15.82 11.45 -2.12
N ARG A 26 -15.29 12.24 -3.07
CA ARG A 26 -13.99 11.95 -3.70
C ARG A 26 -12.84 12.00 -2.70
N SER A 27 -12.83 12.98 -1.80
CA SER A 27 -11.81 13.07 -0.75
C SER A 27 -11.89 11.89 0.24
N THR A 28 -13.10 11.47 0.61
CA THR A 28 -13.32 10.29 1.46
C THR A 28 -12.85 9.00 0.77
N GLN A 29 -13.20 8.80 -0.50
CA GLN A 29 -12.74 7.67 -1.30
C GLN A 29 -11.21 7.63 -1.43
N GLN A 30 -10.59 8.79 -1.66
CA GLN A 30 -9.13 8.90 -1.74
C GLN A 30 -8.48 8.57 -0.39
N MET A 31 -9.02 9.07 0.72
CA MET A 31 -8.54 8.73 2.06
C MET A 31 -8.62 7.22 2.32
N LEU A 32 -9.75 6.58 2.00
CA LEU A 32 -9.94 5.14 2.17
C LEU A 32 -8.96 4.36 1.30
N CYS A 33 -8.82 4.72 0.03
CA CYS A 33 -7.86 4.09 -0.88
C CYS A 33 -6.43 4.18 -0.34
N THR A 34 -5.99 5.37 0.10
CA THR A 34 -4.67 5.55 0.72
C THR A 34 -4.50 4.68 1.95
N LYS A 35 -5.48 4.64 2.86
CA LYS A 35 -5.43 3.78 4.05
C LYS A 35 -5.30 2.30 3.70
N TRP A 36 -6.04 1.84 2.70
CA TRP A 36 -5.98 0.46 2.22
C TRP A 36 -4.63 0.12 1.59
N VAL A 37 -4.08 1.00 0.75
CA VAL A 37 -2.74 0.83 0.18
C VAL A 37 -1.69 0.80 1.29
N CYS A 38 -1.72 1.76 2.22
CA CYS A 38 -0.82 1.78 3.37
C CYS A 38 -0.90 0.49 4.18
N TRP A 39 -2.11 0.03 4.50
CA TRP A 39 -2.33 -1.22 5.24
C TRP A 39 -1.74 -2.43 4.49
N LEU A 40 -2.00 -2.56 3.19
CA LEU A 40 -1.47 -3.65 2.36
C LEU A 40 0.06 -3.70 2.42
N PHE A 41 0.72 -2.56 2.23
CA PHE A 41 2.18 -2.51 2.23
C PHE A 41 2.78 -2.75 3.62
N LEU A 42 2.19 -2.16 4.67
CA LEU A 42 2.73 -2.27 6.03
C LEU A 42 2.48 -3.64 6.66
N GLU A 43 1.28 -4.19 6.49
CA GLU A 43 0.88 -5.40 7.19
C GLU A 43 1.17 -6.67 6.40
N ILE A 44 1.17 -6.60 5.07
CA ILE A 44 1.35 -7.78 4.22
C ILE A 44 2.72 -7.75 3.54
N VAL A 45 2.95 -6.77 2.66
CA VAL A 45 4.17 -6.76 1.80
C VAL A 45 5.43 -6.68 2.66
N LYS A 46 5.50 -5.73 3.60
CA LYS A 46 6.65 -5.56 4.49
C LYS A 46 6.95 -6.83 5.28
N LYS A 47 5.93 -7.47 5.86
CA LYS A 47 6.12 -8.69 6.66
C LYS A 47 6.56 -9.87 5.81
N LEU A 48 5.97 -10.06 4.62
CA LEU A 48 6.38 -11.11 3.69
C LEU A 48 7.84 -10.93 3.23
N VAL A 49 8.22 -9.71 2.86
CA VAL A 49 9.59 -9.41 2.45
C VAL A 49 10.56 -9.65 3.61
N HIS A 50 10.27 -9.14 4.80
CA HIS A 50 11.12 -9.31 5.97
C HIS A 50 11.23 -10.76 6.44
N PHE A 51 10.16 -11.56 6.26
CA PHE A 51 10.18 -12.97 6.62
C PHE A 51 11.07 -13.79 5.69
N ASN A 52 11.01 -13.53 4.37
CA ASN A 52 11.66 -14.37 3.37
C ASN A 52 13.04 -13.89 2.91
N PHE A 53 13.34 -12.59 3.07
CA PHE A 53 14.54 -11.97 2.52
C PHE A 53 15.37 -11.26 3.59
N TYR A 54 16.68 -11.23 3.36
CA TYR A 54 17.64 -10.36 4.03
C TYR A 54 17.95 -9.19 3.09
N ALA A 55 17.72 -7.96 3.56
CA ALA A 55 17.98 -6.75 2.80
C ALA A 55 19.32 -6.14 3.23
N THR A 56 20.17 -5.77 2.28
CA THR A 56 21.50 -5.18 2.55
C THR A 56 21.89 -4.16 1.47
N GLU A 57 22.76 -3.21 1.82
CA GLU A 57 23.28 -2.20 0.90
C GLU A 57 24.63 -2.64 0.32
N SER A 58 24.95 -2.23 -0.92
CA SER A 58 26.31 -2.43 -1.43
C SER A 58 27.31 -1.52 -0.73
N GLN A 59 28.50 -2.03 -0.41
CA GLN A 59 29.54 -1.29 0.30
C GLN A 59 30.01 -0.03 -0.45
N GLU A 60 30.02 -0.05 -1.78
CA GLU A 60 30.51 1.06 -2.60
C GLU A 60 29.41 2.06 -3.02
N CYS A 61 28.13 1.66 -2.95
CA CYS A 61 26.99 2.50 -3.34
C CYS A 61 25.83 2.30 -2.37
N ARG A 62 25.73 3.18 -1.37
CA ARG A 62 24.66 3.19 -0.34
C ARG A 62 23.26 3.52 -0.87
N LEU A 63 23.07 3.60 -2.18
CA LEU A 63 21.79 3.93 -2.80
C LEU A 63 21.03 2.69 -3.31
N ASN A 64 21.69 1.52 -3.36
CA ASN A 64 21.09 0.28 -3.85
C ASN A 64 20.85 -0.70 -2.71
N ILE A 65 19.60 -1.15 -2.57
CA ILE A 65 19.19 -2.19 -1.62
C ILE A 65 19.06 -3.52 -2.39
N TYR A 66 19.78 -4.53 -1.92
CA TYR A 66 19.74 -5.89 -2.44
C TYR A 66 18.96 -6.79 -1.50
N TYR A 67 18.18 -7.73 -2.06
CA TYR A 67 17.36 -8.68 -1.31
C TYR A 67 17.84 -10.11 -1.61
N TYR A 68 18.35 -10.80 -0.58
CA TYR A 68 18.77 -12.19 -0.65
C TYR A 68 17.75 -13.09 0.04
N ARG A 69 17.44 -14.27 -0.52
CA ARG A 69 16.62 -15.26 0.19
C ARG A 69 17.33 -15.69 1.48
N LYS A 70 16.61 -15.75 2.60
CA LYS A 70 17.21 -16.05 3.91
C LYS A 70 18.01 -17.35 3.93
N CYS A 71 17.47 -18.44 3.39
CA CYS A 71 18.18 -19.73 3.34
C CYS A 71 19.51 -19.65 2.56
N SER A 72 19.59 -18.80 1.55
CA SER A 72 20.82 -18.56 0.79
C SER A 72 21.79 -17.68 1.56
N TRP A 73 21.27 -16.65 2.24
CA TRP A 73 22.06 -15.73 3.05
C TRP A 73 22.68 -16.44 4.26
N GLU A 74 21.91 -17.24 5.00
CA GLU A 74 22.36 -18.04 6.14
C GLU A 74 23.52 -18.96 5.78
N ARG A 75 23.50 -19.55 4.58
CA ARG A 75 24.60 -20.37 4.06
C ARG A 75 25.86 -19.58 3.71
N LEU A 76 25.72 -18.30 3.37
CA LEU A 76 26.84 -17.43 3.01
C LEU A 76 27.57 -16.90 4.24
N ILE A 77 26.83 -16.68 5.34
CA ILE A 77 27.35 -16.11 6.59
C ILE A 77 27.71 -17.17 7.65
N SER A 78 27.41 -18.45 7.37
CA SER A 78 27.85 -19.60 8.19
C SER A 78 29.26 -20.01 7.84
#